data_AF-A0A8J6MFA1-F1
#
_entry.id   AF-A0A8J6MFA1-F1
#
_cell.length_a   1.000
_cell.length_b   1.000
_cell.length_c   1.000
_cell.angle_alpha   90.00
_cell.angle_beta   90.00
_cell.angle_gamma   90.00
#
_symmetry.space_group_name_H-M   'P 1'
#
loop_
_entity.id
_entity.type
_entity.pdbx_description
1 polymer ?
#
loop_
_entity_poly.entity_id
_entity_poly.type
_entity_poly.pdbx_seq_one_letter_code
_entity_poly.pdbx_strand_id
1 'polypeptide(L)'
;ITEQGEVIASKYGTPAGAAASLETMTAATVLASLAPTPVPPADLARFRAAMAEISAAGFAAYRGLVYETGGFNAFFRAATPITEIAELNIGSRPASRTRSDRIEDLRAIPWVFSWAQARFMLPGWFGTGDALAAFADRGLLSAMVASWPFLQTTLSNLEQVLAKSDMGTAARYASLVPDEALRRTIFGRIDDGWTRTRDQLLDLTGQSALLDRSPALQRSVRLRLPYIDPLNELQIDLIRRRRAGDADPRIAEGIHLTINGIAAGLRNTG
;
A
#
# COMPACT_ATOMS: atom_id res chain seq x y z
N ILE A 1 8.03 -17.00 10.03
CA ILE A 1 8.05 -15.73 9.26
C ILE A 1 8.23 -16.10 7.79
N THR A 2 7.41 -15.56 6.91
CA THR A 2 7.57 -15.72 5.46
C THR A 2 8.41 -14.57 4.94
N GLU A 3 9.50 -14.86 4.24
CA GLU A 3 10.29 -13.84 3.54
C GLU A 3 9.79 -13.71 2.11
N GLN A 4 9.38 -12.50 1.72
CA GLN A 4 8.92 -12.22 0.36
C GLN A 4 10.11 -12.05 -0.59
N GLY A 5 9.94 -12.45 -1.86
CA GLY A 5 11.05 -12.48 -2.84
C GLY A 5 11.72 -11.12 -3.04
N GLU A 6 10.93 -10.05 -3.02
CA GLU A 6 11.37 -8.66 -3.20
C GLU A 6 12.28 -8.14 -2.07
N VAL A 7 12.27 -8.78 -0.89
CA VAL A 7 13.14 -8.36 0.24
C VAL A 7 14.41 -9.19 0.36
N ILE A 8 14.49 -10.36 -0.30
CA ILE A 8 15.61 -11.31 -0.16
C ILE A 8 16.95 -10.66 -0.48
N ALA A 9 17.07 -10.00 -1.64
CA ALA A 9 18.32 -9.36 -2.04
C ALA A 9 18.75 -8.26 -1.04
N SER A 10 17.78 -7.55 -0.46
CA SER A 10 18.08 -6.47 0.51
C SER A 10 18.50 -6.99 1.88
N LYS A 11 17.94 -8.12 2.32
CA LYS A 11 18.23 -8.73 3.63
C LYS A 11 19.43 -9.68 3.60
N TYR A 12 19.56 -10.47 2.53
CA TYR A 12 20.49 -11.60 2.48
C TYR A 12 21.48 -11.53 1.32
N GLY A 13 21.47 -10.46 0.52
CA GLY A 13 22.37 -10.31 -0.63
C GLY A 13 23.85 -10.12 -0.27
N THR A 14 24.17 -9.87 1.01
CA THR A 14 25.55 -9.79 1.51
C THR A 14 25.68 -10.53 2.85
N PRO A 15 26.86 -11.06 3.20
CA PRO A 15 27.07 -11.71 4.50
C PRO A 15 26.74 -10.79 5.69
N ALA A 16 27.10 -9.51 5.60
CA ALA A 16 26.81 -8.53 6.64
C ALA A 16 25.30 -8.26 6.80
N GLY A 17 24.58 -8.10 5.69
CA GLY A 17 23.12 -7.94 5.72
C GLY A 17 22.42 -9.18 6.27
N ALA A 18 22.88 -10.37 5.87
CA ALA A 18 22.34 -11.64 6.35
C ALA A 18 22.54 -11.79 7.85
N ALA A 19 23.75 -11.52 8.36
CA ALA A 19 24.05 -11.54 9.79
C ALA A 19 23.14 -10.58 10.57
N ALA A 20 23.04 -9.31 10.12
CA ALA A 20 22.17 -8.31 10.77
C ALA A 20 20.70 -8.73 10.78
N SER A 21 20.21 -9.34 9.70
CA SER A 21 18.82 -9.83 9.60
C SER A 21 18.56 -10.97 10.60
N LEU A 22 19.46 -11.95 10.66
CA LEU A 22 19.36 -13.10 11.57
C LEU A 22 19.50 -12.67 13.04
N GLU A 23 20.43 -11.76 13.32
CA GLU A 23 20.63 -11.16 14.65
C GLU A 23 19.36 -10.45 15.10
N THR A 24 18.79 -9.59 14.25
CA THR A 24 17.55 -8.87 14.55
C THR A 24 16.39 -9.83 14.86
N MET A 25 16.22 -10.88 14.04
CA MET A 25 15.17 -11.88 14.27
C MET A 25 15.37 -12.63 15.60
N THR A 26 16.61 -12.99 15.90
CA THR A 26 16.95 -13.72 17.13
C THR A 26 16.72 -12.84 18.36
N ALA A 27 17.25 -11.61 18.35
CA ALA A 27 17.09 -10.64 19.42
C ALA A 27 15.61 -10.30 19.65
N ALA A 28 14.84 -10.04 18.59
CA ALA A 28 13.40 -9.77 18.70
C ALA A 28 12.64 -10.96 19.30
N THR A 29 13.00 -12.19 18.94
CA THR A 29 12.37 -13.41 19.50
C THR A 29 12.65 -13.54 20.99
N VAL A 30 13.91 -13.33 21.41
CA VAL A 30 14.29 -13.37 22.82
C VAL A 30 13.56 -12.28 23.61
N LEU A 31 13.56 -11.04 23.11
CA LEU A 31 12.86 -9.92 23.74
C LEU A 31 11.36 -10.17 23.85
N ALA A 32 10.71 -10.63 22.78
CA ALA A 32 9.27 -10.92 22.80
C ALA A 32 8.90 -12.09 23.73
N SER A 33 9.81 -13.05 23.92
CA SER A 33 9.58 -14.22 24.79
C SER A 33 9.75 -13.90 26.27
N LEU A 34 10.57 -12.90 26.60
CA LEU A 34 10.94 -12.57 27.98
C LEU A 34 10.32 -11.26 28.49
N ALA A 35 9.92 -10.35 27.60
CA ALA A 35 9.37 -9.07 27.99
C ALA A 35 7.95 -9.22 28.58
N PRO A 36 7.61 -8.48 29.66
CA PRO A 36 6.25 -8.44 30.17
C PRO A 36 5.31 -7.82 29.13
N THR A 37 4.02 -8.16 29.21
CA THR A 37 3.01 -7.50 28.38
C THR A 37 2.98 -6.01 28.75
N PRO A 38 3.23 -5.10 27.78
CA PRO A 38 3.44 -3.67 28.07
C PRO A 38 2.15 -2.94 28.44
N VAL A 39 0.99 -3.55 28.22
CA VAL A 39 -0.33 -2.96 28.46
C VAL A 39 -1.03 -3.74 29.58
N PRO A 40 -1.54 -3.06 30.64
CA PRO A 40 -2.34 -3.70 31.67
C PRO A 40 -3.55 -4.44 31.09
N PRO A 41 -3.99 -5.58 31.66
CA PRO A 41 -5.10 -6.36 31.11
C PRO A 41 -6.41 -5.58 30.92
N ALA A 42 -6.73 -4.67 31.85
CA ALA A 42 -7.91 -3.83 31.78
C ALA A 42 -7.86 -2.83 30.59
N ASP A 43 -6.72 -2.18 30.39
CA ASP A 43 -6.52 -1.28 29.24
C ASP A 43 -6.52 -2.06 27.93
N LEU A 44 -5.89 -3.24 27.90
CA LEU A 44 -5.90 -4.09 26.71
C LEU A 44 -7.32 -4.52 26.32
N ALA A 45 -8.19 -4.80 27.29
CA ALA A 45 -9.60 -5.10 27.02
C ALA A 45 -10.33 -3.91 26.39
N ARG A 46 -10.13 -2.69 26.93
CA ARG A 46 -10.68 -1.45 26.38
C ARG A 46 -10.15 -1.17 24.97
N PHE A 47 -8.85 -1.35 24.76
CA PHE A 47 -8.19 -1.14 23.47
C PHE A 47 -8.69 -2.12 22.42
N ARG A 48 -8.93 -3.38 22.78
CA ARG A 48 -9.51 -4.39 21.89
C ARG A 48 -10.95 -4.04 21.49
N ALA A 49 -11.76 -3.57 22.44
CA ALA A 49 -13.13 -3.14 22.15
C ALA A 49 -13.13 -1.95 21.18
N ALA A 50 -12.31 -0.93 21.43
CA ALA A 50 -12.14 0.21 20.53
C ALA A 50 -11.63 -0.23 19.14
N MET A 51 -10.64 -1.12 19.10
CA MET A 51 -10.09 -1.64 17.84
C MET A 51 -11.12 -2.44 17.04
N ALA A 52 -12.05 -3.14 17.69
CA ALA A 52 -13.12 -3.84 17.00
C ALA A 52 -14.06 -2.88 16.27
N GLU A 53 -14.40 -1.75 16.90
CA GLU A 53 -15.21 -0.68 16.29
C GLU A 53 -14.48 -0.02 15.12
N ILE A 54 -13.21 0.38 15.32
CA ILE A 54 -12.35 0.96 14.28
C ILE A 54 -12.23 -0.01 13.11
N SER A 55 -11.99 -1.30 13.38
CA SER A 55 -11.87 -2.32 12.34
C SER A 55 -13.16 -2.49 11.55
N ALA A 56 -14.33 -2.48 12.21
CA ALA A 56 -15.62 -2.58 11.55
C ALA A 56 -15.88 -1.38 10.62
N ALA A 57 -15.59 -0.16 11.10
CA ALA A 57 -15.72 1.06 10.30
C ALA A 57 -14.78 1.06 9.08
N GLY A 58 -13.51 0.68 9.25
CA GLY A 58 -12.54 0.62 8.15
C GLY A 58 -12.90 -0.45 7.13
N PHE A 59 -13.40 -1.60 7.59
CA PHE A 59 -13.89 -2.66 6.72
C PHE A 59 -15.10 -2.21 5.89
N ALA A 60 -16.07 -1.54 6.52
CA ALA A 60 -17.23 -0.98 5.83
C ALA A 60 -16.82 0.07 4.78
N ALA A 61 -15.91 0.98 5.12
CA ALA A 61 -15.40 1.99 4.18
C ALA A 61 -14.71 1.34 2.96
N TYR A 62 -13.82 0.37 3.20
CA TYR A 62 -13.15 -0.37 2.15
C TYR A 62 -14.13 -1.11 1.24
N ARG A 63 -15.10 -1.83 1.81
CA ARG A 63 -16.12 -2.54 1.02
C ARG A 63 -17.01 -1.60 0.25
N GLY A 64 -17.37 -0.48 0.87
CA GLY A 64 -18.14 0.61 0.26
C GLY A 64 -17.50 1.12 -1.01
N LEU A 65 -16.16 1.24 -1.05
CA LEU A 65 -15.44 1.59 -2.27
C LEU A 65 -15.33 0.39 -3.23
N VAL A 66 -14.78 -0.73 -2.78
CA VAL A 66 -14.32 -1.80 -3.67
C VAL A 66 -15.45 -2.65 -4.25
N TYR A 67 -16.50 -2.92 -3.47
CA TYR A 67 -17.56 -3.85 -3.83
C TYR A 67 -18.91 -3.18 -4.08
N GLU A 68 -19.17 -2.05 -3.43
CA GLU A 68 -20.49 -1.39 -3.47
C GLU A 68 -20.51 -0.17 -4.41
N THR A 69 -19.34 0.29 -4.88
CA THR A 69 -19.27 1.38 -5.87
C THR A 69 -19.35 0.83 -7.28
N GLY A 70 -20.42 1.20 -7.99
CA GLY A 70 -20.59 0.87 -9.41
C GLY A 70 -19.39 1.32 -10.24
N GLY A 71 -18.91 0.42 -11.10
CA GLY A 71 -17.79 0.69 -12.01
C GLY A 71 -16.39 0.64 -11.37
N PHE A 72 -16.25 0.28 -10.08
CA PHE A 72 -14.93 0.18 -9.44
C PHE A 72 -13.99 -0.79 -10.15
N ASN A 73 -14.48 -1.96 -10.59
CA ASN A 73 -13.66 -2.91 -11.34
C ASN A 73 -13.16 -2.33 -12.68
N ALA A 74 -14.01 -1.57 -13.39
CA ALA A 74 -13.62 -0.91 -14.64
C ALA A 74 -12.55 0.17 -14.38
N PHE A 75 -12.72 0.95 -13.32
CA PHE A 75 -11.71 1.90 -12.86
C PHE A 75 -10.39 1.22 -12.52
N PHE A 76 -10.41 0.17 -11.67
CA PHE A 76 -9.22 -0.57 -11.27
C PHE A 76 -8.43 -1.09 -12.48
N ARG A 77 -9.10 -1.73 -13.43
CA ARG A 77 -8.46 -2.30 -14.62
C ARG A 77 -7.89 -1.24 -15.56
N ALA A 78 -8.57 -0.10 -15.68
CA ALA A 78 -8.09 0.97 -16.53
C ALA A 78 -7.00 1.82 -15.86
N ALA A 79 -7.12 2.12 -14.56
CA ALA A 79 -6.18 2.96 -13.81
C ALA A 79 -4.91 2.22 -13.35
N THR A 80 -4.85 0.90 -13.46
CA THR A 80 -3.68 0.12 -13.05
C THR A 80 -3.15 -0.75 -14.19
N PRO A 81 -1.88 -1.19 -14.15
CA PRO A 81 -1.32 -2.08 -15.16
C PRO A 81 -1.69 -3.56 -14.94
N ILE A 82 -2.84 -3.88 -14.33
CA ILE A 82 -3.20 -5.27 -13.97
C ILE A 82 -3.27 -6.18 -15.20
N THR A 83 -3.77 -5.68 -16.33
CA THR A 83 -3.85 -6.43 -17.58
C THR A 83 -2.45 -6.78 -18.08
N GLU A 84 -1.56 -5.80 -18.06
CA GLU A 84 -0.18 -5.94 -18.50
C GLU A 84 0.63 -6.84 -17.53
N ILE A 85 0.35 -6.78 -16.22
CA ILE A 85 0.89 -7.70 -15.20
C ILE A 85 0.41 -9.14 -15.42
N ALA A 86 -0.81 -9.35 -15.90
CA ALA A 86 -1.34 -10.69 -16.13
C ALA A 86 -0.72 -11.38 -17.36
N GLU A 87 -0.27 -10.61 -18.34
CA GLU A 87 0.46 -11.09 -19.52
C GLU A 87 1.93 -11.39 -19.22
N LEU A 88 2.45 -10.74 -18.18
CA LEU A 88 3.78 -10.99 -17.67
C LEU A 88 3.85 -12.36 -16.99
N ASN A 89 4.67 -13.25 -17.55
CA ASN A 89 5.07 -14.52 -16.91
C ASN A 89 6.01 -14.29 -15.69
N ILE A 90 5.79 -13.25 -14.88
CA ILE A 90 6.60 -12.90 -13.71
C ILE A 90 6.30 -13.83 -12.52
N GLY A 91 5.09 -14.39 -12.45
CA GLY A 91 4.68 -15.35 -11.43
C GLY A 91 4.51 -16.76 -11.99
N SER A 92 4.85 -17.78 -11.20
CA SER A 92 4.55 -19.18 -11.53
C SER A 92 3.05 -19.51 -11.47
N ARG A 93 2.22 -18.56 -11.02
CA ARG A 93 0.79 -18.73 -10.78
C ARG A 93 -0.01 -17.67 -11.55
N PRO A 94 -1.17 -18.03 -12.12
CA PRO A 94 -2.03 -17.07 -12.83
C PRO A 94 -2.55 -16.00 -11.86
N ALA A 95 -2.73 -14.78 -12.37
CA ALA A 95 -3.17 -13.62 -11.57
C ALA A 95 -4.56 -13.82 -10.93
N SER A 96 -5.43 -14.57 -11.61
CA SER A 96 -6.77 -14.92 -11.12
C SER A 96 -6.89 -16.42 -10.80
N ARG A 97 -7.82 -16.76 -9.91
CA ARG A 97 -8.19 -18.16 -9.61
C ARG A 97 -9.08 -18.78 -10.68
N THR A 98 -9.84 -17.94 -11.40
CA THR A 98 -10.82 -18.36 -12.43
C THR A 98 -10.70 -17.45 -13.66
N ARG A 99 -11.29 -17.83 -14.80
CA ARG A 99 -11.42 -16.94 -15.97
C ARG A 99 -12.57 -15.95 -15.75
N SER A 100 -12.39 -15.07 -14.78
CA SER A 100 -13.38 -14.08 -14.34
C SER A 100 -12.68 -12.76 -14.14
N ASP A 101 -13.40 -11.68 -14.45
CA ASP A 101 -12.89 -10.32 -14.26
C ASP A 101 -13.19 -9.73 -12.89
N ARG A 102 -13.82 -10.51 -12.01
CA ARG A 102 -14.21 -10.10 -10.66
C ARG A 102 -12.99 -9.91 -9.76
N ILE A 103 -13.08 -8.93 -8.86
CA ILE A 103 -12.01 -8.63 -7.89
C ILE A 103 -11.85 -9.78 -6.88
N GLU A 104 -12.93 -10.48 -6.54
CA GLU A 104 -12.93 -11.61 -5.62
C GLU A 104 -12.12 -12.81 -6.12
N ASP A 105 -11.98 -12.93 -7.44
CA ASP A 105 -11.20 -13.99 -8.09
C ASP A 105 -9.70 -13.63 -8.17
N LEU A 106 -9.36 -12.36 -7.98
CA LEU A 106 -7.98 -11.86 -8.03
C LEU A 106 -7.18 -12.33 -6.81
N ARG A 107 -5.93 -12.74 -7.04
CA ARG A 107 -5.02 -13.10 -5.95
C ARG A 107 -4.48 -11.83 -5.26
N ALA A 108 -4.07 -11.98 -4.00
CA ALA A 108 -3.55 -10.87 -3.18
C ALA A 108 -2.32 -10.18 -3.81
N ILE A 109 -1.37 -10.94 -4.39
CA ILE A 109 -0.16 -10.36 -5.00
C ILE A 109 -0.53 -9.44 -6.18
N PRO A 110 -1.25 -9.89 -7.22
CA PRO A 110 -1.72 -9.00 -8.29
C PRO A 110 -2.54 -7.80 -7.81
N TRP A 111 -3.38 -7.98 -6.78
CA TRP A 111 -4.15 -6.88 -6.18
C TRP A 111 -3.23 -5.79 -5.62
N VAL A 112 -2.34 -6.13 -4.69
CA VAL A 112 -1.42 -5.18 -4.05
C VAL A 112 -0.44 -4.61 -5.09
N PHE A 113 0.13 -5.45 -5.94
CA PHE A 113 1.14 -5.07 -6.89
C PHE A 113 0.63 -4.06 -7.93
N SER A 114 -0.59 -4.24 -8.44
CA SER A 114 -1.18 -3.31 -9.43
C SER A 114 -1.38 -1.90 -8.87
N TRP A 115 -1.84 -1.79 -7.61
CA TRP A 115 -1.97 -0.49 -6.94
C TRP A 115 -0.64 0.13 -6.56
N ALA A 116 0.36 -0.68 -6.23
CA ALA A 116 1.71 -0.19 -5.94
C ALA A 116 2.37 0.39 -7.19
N GLN A 117 2.26 -0.30 -8.34
CA GLN A 117 2.76 0.19 -9.63
C GLN A 117 2.17 1.57 -9.99
N ALA A 118 0.85 1.72 -9.82
CA ALA A 118 0.14 2.97 -10.12
C ALA A 118 0.21 4.02 -8.98
N ARG A 119 1.05 3.82 -7.96
CA ARG A 119 1.31 4.74 -6.84
C ARG A 119 0.11 5.09 -5.95
N PHE A 120 -1.00 4.36 -6.10
CA PHE A 120 -2.15 4.46 -5.19
C PHE A 120 -1.85 3.82 -3.85
N MET A 121 -1.23 2.63 -3.85
CA MET A 121 -1.05 1.79 -2.65
C MET A 121 -2.36 1.49 -1.88
N LEU A 122 -3.50 1.56 -2.58
CA LEU A 122 -4.85 1.53 -1.99
C LEU A 122 -5.06 0.47 -0.90
N PRO A 123 -4.62 -0.80 -1.06
CA PRO A 123 -4.90 -1.84 -0.07
C PRO A 123 -4.18 -1.65 1.27
N GLY A 124 -3.10 -0.84 1.29
CA GLY A 124 -2.30 -0.64 2.49
C GLY A 124 -2.78 0.49 3.39
N TRP A 125 -3.81 1.26 2.98
CA TRP A 125 -4.27 2.40 3.78
C TRP A 125 -5.78 2.70 3.69
N PHE A 126 -6.46 2.37 2.60
CA PHE A 126 -7.84 2.82 2.37
C PHE A 126 -8.82 2.31 3.43
N GLY A 127 -9.67 3.20 3.94
CA GLY A 127 -10.60 2.96 5.04
C GLY A 127 -10.03 3.26 6.43
N THR A 128 -8.70 3.36 6.59
CA THR A 128 -8.11 3.66 7.90
C THR A 128 -8.44 5.09 8.36
N GLY A 129 -8.33 6.08 7.47
CA GLY A 129 -8.69 7.46 7.79
C GLY A 129 -10.16 7.61 8.17
N ASP A 130 -11.07 6.90 7.48
CA ASP A 130 -12.49 6.88 7.81
C ASP A 130 -12.75 6.28 9.19
N ALA A 131 -12.12 5.15 9.48
CA ALA A 131 -12.24 4.46 10.76
C ALA A 131 -11.76 5.31 11.93
N LEU A 132 -10.58 5.93 11.79
CA LEU A 132 -9.99 6.78 12.83
C LEU A 132 -10.79 8.07 13.03
N ALA A 133 -11.32 8.65 11.95
CA ALA A 133 -12.16 9.84 12.04
C ALA A 133 -13.55 9.55 12.65
N ALA A 134 -14.10 8.37 12.42
CA ALA A 134 -15.40 7.96 12.96
C ALA A 134 -15.35 7.61 14.46
N PHE A 135 -14.17 7.23 14.98
CA PHE A 135 -14.02 6.86 16.38
C PHE A 135 -13.99 8.09 17.31
N ALA A 136 -14.99 8.22 18.17
CA ALA A 136 -15.25 9.43 18.94
C ALA A 136 -14.27 9.67 20.10
N ASP A 137 -13.80 8.62 20.78
CA ASP A 137 -12.95 8.74 21.97
C ASP A 137 -11.47 8.98 21.57
N ARG A 138 -11.16 10.24 21.26
CA ARG A 138 -9.78 10.67 20.91
C ARG A 138 -8.79 10.41 22.05
N GLY A 139 -9.24 10.52 23.30
CA GLY A 139 -8.38 10.28 24.47
C GLY A 139 -7.95 8.82 24.58
N LEU A 140 -8.88 7.88 24.37
CA LEU A 140 -8.57 6.46 24.30
C LEU A 140 -7.67 6.13 23.12
N LEU A 141 -7.92 6.73 21.95
CA LEU A 141 -7.08 6.52 20.77
C LEU A 141 -5.64 7.02 20.98
N SER A 142 -5.45 8.19 21.59
CA SER A 142 -4.13 8.68 21.99
C SER A 142 -3.46 7.76 23.01
N ALA A 143 -4.21 7.25 23.99
CA ALA A 143 -3.67 6.30 24.97
C ALA A 143 -3.22 4.99 24.30
N MET A 144 -4.00 4.47 23.35
CA MET A 144 -3.64 3.30 22.54
C MET A 144 -2.35 3.54 21.76
N VAL A 145 -2.20 4.69 21.10
CA VAL A 145 -0.98 5.02 20.33
C VAL A 145 0.22 5.19 21.26
N ALA A 146 0.03 5.73 22.46
CA ALA A 146 1.13 5.93 23.41
C ALA A 146 1.62 4.63 24.05
N SER A 147 0.73 3.70 24.39
CA SER A 147 1.07 2.53 25.22
C SER A 147 1.00 1.18 24.53
N TRP A 148 0.41 1.07 23.33
CA TRP A 148 0.17 -0.22 22.68
C TRP A 148 1.10 -0.46 21.47
N PRO A 149 2.15 -1.30 21.61
CA PRO A 149 3.14 -1.51 20.53
C PRO A 149 2.56 -2.09 19.24
N PHE A 150 1.46 -2.85 19.35
CA PHE A 150 0.73 -3.34 18.18
C PHE A 150 0.24 -2.17 17.33
N LEU A 151 -0.45 -1.19 17.93
CA LEU A 151 -0.98 -0.05 17.20
C LEU A 151 0.14 0.84 16.66
N GLN A 152 1.19 1.07 17.46
CA GLN A 152 2.37 1.82 17.02
C GLN A 152 3.00 1.21 15.77
N THR A 153 3.16 -0.12 15.75
CA THR A 153 3.72 -0.84 14.60
C THR A 153 2.78 -0.79 13.40
N THR A 154 1.47 -0.98 13.59
CA THR A 154 0.47 -0.87 12.54
C THR A 154 0.46 0.52 11.89
N LEU A 155 0.48 1.59 12.70
CA LEU A 155 0.53 2.96 12.19
C LEU A 155 1.86 3.29 11.51
N SER A 156 2.99 2.77 12.00
CA SER A 156 4.29 2.91 11.35
C SER A 156 4.32 2.23 9.98
N ASN A 157 3.70 1.05 9.84
CA ASN A 157 3.57 0.38 8.54
C ASN A 157 2.65 1.17 7.60
N LEU A 158 1.51 1.65 8.09
CA LEU A 158 0.62 2.54 7.35
C LEU A 158 1.35 3.79 6.84
N GLU A 159 2.14 4.43 7.71
CA GLU A 159 2.92 5.62 7.38
C GLU A 159 3.91 5.38 6.24
N GLN A 160 4.59 4.23 6.25
CA GLN A 160 5.50 3.83 5.18
C GLN A 160 4.79 3.64 3.84
N VAL A 161 3.57 3.10 3.86
CA VAL A 161 2.75 2.94 2.66
C VAL A 161 2.35 4.32 2.13
N LEU A 162 1.85 5.20 2.99
CA LEU A 162 1.47 6.57 2.61
C LEU A 162 2.66 7.36 2.05
N ALA A 163 3.83 7.24 2.66
CA ALA A 163 5.05 7.91 2.19
C ALA A 163 5.54 7.41 0.81
N LYS A 164 5.11 6.21 0.39
CA LYS A 164 5.40 5.64 -0.93
C LYS A 164 4.26 5.83 -1.93
N SER A 165 3.07 6.21 -1.51
CA SER A 165 2.01 6.61 -2.42
C SER A 165 2.23 8.05 -2.94
N ASP A 166 1.68 8.34 -4.11
CA ASP A 166 1.72 9.67 -4.73
C ASP A 166 0.41 9.88 -5.49
N MET A 167 -0.48 10.70 -4.94
CA MET A 167 -1.79 10.96 -5.55
C MET A 167 -1.69 11.77 -6.85
N GLY A 168 -0.62 12.55 -7.06
CA GLY A 168 -0.37 13.24 -8.32
C GLY A 168 -0.03 12.26 -9.44
N THR A 169 0.85 11.29 -9.15
CA THR A 169 1.15 10.20 -10.09
C THR A 169 -0.07 9.28 -10.27
N ALA A 170 -0.78 8.95 -9.20
CA ALA A 170 -2.01 8.16 -9.26
C ALA A 170 -3.10 8.83 -10.12
N ALA A 171 -3.22 10.17 -10.07
CA ALA A 171 -4.13 10.93 -10.95
C ALA A 171 -3.78 10.77 -12.43
N ARG A 172 -2.47 10.74 -12.77
CA ARG A 172 -2.01 10.52 -14.14
C ARG A 172 -2.28 9.10 -14.62
N TYR A 173 -2.18 8.09 -13.76
CA TYR A 173 -2.67 6.75 -14.05
C TYR A 173 -4.20 6.70 -14.21
N ALA A 174 -4.95 7.38 -13.33
CA ALA A 174 -6.40 7.49 -13.43
C ALA A 174 -6.84 8.14 -14.75
N SER A 175 -6.00 8.96 -15.39
CA SER A 175 -6.27 9.53 -16.71
C SER A 175 -6.42 8.47 -17.82
N LEU A 176 -5.94 7.25 -17.61
CA LEU A 176 -6.13 6.11 -18.52
C LEU A 176 -7.57 5.56 -18.50
N VAL A 177 -8.39 5.95 -17.53
CA VAL A 177 -9.81 5.61 -17.45
C VAL A 177 -10.58 6.46 -18.48
N PRO A 178 -11.19 5.87 -19.52
CA PRO A 178 -11.86 6.63 -20.59
C PRO A 178 -13.10 7.39 -20.11
N ASP A 179 -13.85 6.80 -19.17
CA ASP A 179 -15.03 7.43 -18.58
C ASP A 179 -14.60 8.46 -17.53
N GLU A 180 -14.73 9.75 -17.88
CA GLU A 180 -14.37 10.86 -17.00
C GLU A 180 -15.26 10.97 -15.75
N ALA A 181 -16.55 10.64 -15.85
CA ALA A 181 -17.46 10.72 -14.71
C ALA A 181 -17.10 9.62 -13.68
N LEU A 182 -16.87 8.40 -14.17
CA LEU A 182 -16.39 7.28 -13.36
C LEU A 182 -15.03 7.59 -12.71
N ARG A 183 -14.09 8.11 -13.52
CA ARG A 183 -12.76 8.52 -13.07
C ARG A 183 -12.86 9.52 -11.92
N ARG A 184 -13.59 10.62 -12.10
CA ARG A 184 -13.73 11.67 -11.07
C ARG A 184 -14.36 11.14 -9.79
N THR A 185 -15.41 10.31 -9.92
CA THR A 185 -16.13 9.76 -8.78
C THR A 185 -15.24 8.87 -7.92
N ILE A 186 -14.54 7.92 -8.55
CA ILE A 186 -13.74 6.93 -7.80
C ILE A 186 -12.41 7.54 -7.35
N PHE A 187 -11.70 8.25 -8.24
CA PHE A 187 -10.44 8.88 -7.88
C PHE A 187 -10.64 9.92 -6.77
N GLY A 188 -11.70 10.75 -6.82
CA GLY A 188 -11.99 11.73 -5.78
C GLY A 188 -12.17 11.09 -4.41
N ARG A 189 -12.93 9.98 -4.32
CA ARG A 189 -13.07 9.22 -3.07
C ARG A 189 -11.75 8.66 -2.55
N ILE A 190 -10.88 8.21 -3.45
CA ILE A 190 -9.55 7.71 -3.08
C ILE A 190 -8.68 8.86 -2.57
N ASP A 191 -8.61 9.98 -3.29
CA ASP A 191 -7.79 11.15 -2.92
C ASP A 191 -8.24 11.76 -1.58
N ASP A 192 -9.55 11.90 -1.37
CA ASP A 192 -10.14 12.34 -0.10
C ASP A 192 -9.80 11.38 1.04
N GLY A 193 -9.90 10.07 0.78
CA GLY A 193 -9.55 9.03 1.74
C GLY A 193 -8.06 9.05 2.10
N TRP A 194 -7.20 9.32 1.13
CA TRP A 194 -5.75 9.42 1.34
C TRP A 194 -5.43 10.61 2.24
N THR A 195 -5.98 11.78 1.91
CA THR A 195 -5.84 13.02 2.68
C THR A 195 -6.31 12.82 4.12
N ARG A 196 -7.51 12.24 4.30
CA ARG A 196 -8.05 11.92 5.62
C ARG A 196 -7.16 10.97 6.40
N THR A 197 -6.63 9.93 5.77
CA THR A 197 -5.76 8.95 6.42
C THR A 197 -4.45 9.58 6.86
N ARG A 198 -3.82 10.39 5.99
CA ARG A 198 -2.63 11.17 6.32
C ARG A 198 -2.88 12.08 7.52
N ASP A 199 -3.94 12.87 7.48
CA ASP A 199 -4.21 13.88 8.51
C ASP A 199 -4.52 13.23 9.87
N GLN A 200 -5.31 12.16 9.89
CA GLN A 200 -5.57 11.37 11.10
C GLN A 200 -4.28 10.76 11.67
N LEU A 201 -3.42 10.20 10.82
CA LEU A 201 -2.14 9.65 11.26
C LEU A 201 -1.22 10.73 11.86
N LEU A 202 -1.08 11.87 11.19
CA LEU A 202 -0.22 12.96 11.64
C LEU A 202 -0.73 13.55 12.97
N ASP A 203 -2.04 13.75 13.11
CA ASP A 203 -2.68 14.20 14.36
C ASP A 203 -2.40 13.23 15.51
N LEU A 204 -2.67 11.94 15.31
CA LEU A 204 -2.49 10.92 16.35
C LEU A 204 -1.03 10.70 16.76
N THR A 205 -0.11 10.91 15.82
CA THR A 205 1.32 10.77 16.08
C THR A 205 2.01 12.08 16.44
N GLY A 206 1.28 13.21 16.43
CA GLY A 206 1.86 14.54 16.65
C GLY A 206 3.02 14.86 15.68
N GLN A 207 2.96 14.35 14.45
CA GLN A 207 3.98 14.57 13.42
C GLN A 207 3.56 15.69 12.48
N SER A 208 4.53 16.41 11.91
CA SER A 208 4.26 17.48 10.94
C SER A 208 4.27 16.97 9.50
N ALA A 209 5.04 15.93 9.24
CA ALA A 209 5.12 15.24 7.97
C ALA A 209 5.32 13.74 8.18
N LEU A 210 5.03 12.98 7.12
CA LEU A 210 5.22 11.53 7.13
C LEU A 210 6.70 11.19 7.32
N LEU A 211 6.95 10.19 8.17
CA LEU A 211 8.26 9.66 8.52
C LEU A 211 9.16 10.61 9.31
N ASP A 212 8.62 11.64 9.96
CA ASP A 212 9.40 12.55 10.85
C ASP A 212 10.13 11.77 11.96
N ARG A 213 9.50 10.70 12.47
CA ARG A 213 10.10 9.79 13.47
C ARG A 213 11.09 8.79 12.89
N SER A 214 11.28 8.74 11.57
CA SER A 214 12.20 7.81 10.88
C SER A 214 13.04 8.51 9.80
N PRO A 215 13.96 9.43 10.16
CA PRO A 215 14.68 10.26 9.19
C PRO A 215 15.51 9.47 8.16
N ALA A 216 16.10 8.35 8.57
CA ALA A 216 16.85 7.48 7.67
C ALA A 216 15.96 6.86 6.59
N LEU A 217 14.75 6.43 6.97
CA LEU A 217 13.77 5.89 6.02
C LEU A 217 13.20 6.99 5.14
N GLN A 218 12.87 8.16 5.70
CA GLN A 218 12.42 9.33 4.96
C GLN A 218 13.43 9.72 3.87
N ARG A 219 14.72 9.78 4.23
CA ARG A 219 15.81 10.05 3.27
C ARG A 219 15.90 8.96 2.21
N SER A 220 15.81 7.69 2.60
CA SER A 220 15.86 6.54 1.68
C SER A 220 14.74 6.58 0.65
N VAL A 221 13.50 6.90 1.08
CA VAL A 221 12.36 7.09 0.17
C VAL A 221 12.60 8.27 -0.75
N ARG A 222 12.94 9.45 -0.22
CA ARG A 222 13.19 10.67 -1.01
C ARG A 222 14.29 10.51 -2.07
N LEU A 223 15.30 9.70 -1.80
CA LEU A 223 16.38 9.43 -2.78
C LEU A 223 15.96 8.50 -3.90
N ARG A 224 14.91 7.68 -3.72
CA ARG A 224 14.44 6.73 -4.75
C ARG A 224 13.36 7.32 -5.64
N LEU A 225 12.47 8.14 -5.09
CA LEU A 225 11.33 8.68 -5.84
C LEU A 225 11.72 9.30 -7.19
N PRO A 226 12.77 10.15 -7.30
CA PRO A 226 13.16 10.74 -8.58
C PRO A 226 13.58 9.75 -9.68
N TYR A 227 13.92 8.50 -9.31
CA TYR A 227 14.21 7.43 -10.28
C TYR A 227 12.98 6.61 -10.66
N ILE A 228 11.94 6.64 -9.83
CA ILE A 228 10.69 5.90 -10.06
C ILE A 228 9.72 6.76 -10.87
N ASP A 229 9.65 8.07 -10.61
CA ASP A 229 8.67 8.96 -11.25
C ASP A 229 8.78 8.96 -12.80
N PRO A 230 9.97 9.01 -13.42
CA PRO A 230 10.10 8.89 -14.88
C PRO A 230 9.65 7.54 -15.42
N LEU A 231 9.84 6.46 -14.65
CA LEU A 231 9.37 5.12 -15.03
C LEU A 231 7.84 5.05 -14.99
N ASN A 232 7.21 5.71 -14.01
CA ASN A 232 5.76 5.84 -13.95
C ASN A 232 5.21 6.61 -15.16
N GLU A 233 5.80 7.75 -15.52
CA GLU A 233 5.39 8.51 -16.72
C GLU A 233 5.53 7.69 -18.01
N LEU A 234 6.67 7.02 -18.18
CA LEU A 234 6.92 6.16 -19.33
C LEU A 234 5.90 5.00 -19.36
N GLN A 235 5.63 4.37 -18.22
CA GLN A 235 4.66 3.28 -18.15
C GLN A 235 3.26 3.74 -18.57
N ILE A 236 2.80 4.90 -18.10
CA ILE A 236 1.51 5.48 -18.47
C ILE A 236 1.42 5.68 -19.99
N ASP A 237 2.45 6.27 -20.61
CA ASP A 237 2.46 6.51 -22.05
C ASP A 237 2.44 5.21 -22.86
N LEU A 238 3.29 4.24 -22.48
CA LEU A 238 3.35 2.95 -23.16
C LEU A 238 2.04 2.17 -23.04
N ILE A 239 1.40 2.17 -21.86
CA ILE A 239 0.09 1.55 -21.66
C ILE A 239 -0.97 2.24 -22.52
N ARG A 240 -0.97 3.58 -22.58
CA ARG A 240 -1.89 4.33 -23.43
C ARG A 240 -1.76 3.95 -24.90
N ARG A 241 -0.53 3.92 -25.43
CA ARG A 241 -0.24 3.53 -26.81
C ARG A 241 -0.66 2.09 -27.09
N ARG A 242 -0.32 1.17 -26.19
CA ARG A 242 -0.69 -0.24 -26.31
C ARG A 242 -2.20 -0.44 -26.37
N ARG A 243 -2.95 0.21 -25.48
CA ARG A 243 -4.42 0.14 -25.44
C ARG A 243 -5.08 0.84 -26.63
N ALA A 244 -4.40 1.78 -27.28
CA ALA A 244 -4.83 2.39 -28.54
C ALA A 244 -4.55 1.50 -29.78
N GLY A 245 -3.94 0.33 -29.61
CA GLY A 245 -3.69 -0.64 -30.68
C GLY A 245 -2.29 -0.61 -31.28
N ASP A 246 -1.35 0.12 -30.67
CA ASP A 246 0.05 0.09 -31.10
C ASP A 246 0.67 -1.29 -30.77
N ALA A 247 0.99 -2.05 -31.81
CA ALA A 247 1.47 -3.42 -31.73
C ALA A 247 3.01 -3.54 -31.78
N ASP A 248 3.74 -2.44 -31.68
CA ASP A 248 5.21 -2.48 -31.62
C ASP A 248 5.67 -3.31 -30.41
N PRO A 249 6.46 -4.39 -30.61
CA PRO A 249 6.91 -5.26 -29.52
C PRO A 249 7.71 -4.52 -28.45
N ARG A 250 8.36 -3.40 -28.80
CA ARG A 250 9.12 -2.56 -27.85
C ARG A 250 8.23 -1.89 -26.81
N ILE A 251 6.93 -1.72 -27.09
CA ILE A 251 5.99 -1.14 -26.13
C ILE A 251 5.73 -2.13 -25.01
N ALA A 252 5.43 -3.39 -25.35
CA ALA A 252 5.25 -4.44 -24.35
C ALA A 252 6.52 -4.63 -23.51
N GLU A 253 7.69 -4.67 -24.17
CA GLU A 253 8.98 -4.74 -23.49
C GLU A 253 9.21 -3.55 -22.53
N GLY A 254 8.94 -2.32 -22.98
CA GLY A 254 9.07 -1.13 -22.15
C GLY A 254 8.13 -1.13 -20.94
N ILE A 255 6.90 -1.62 -21.09
CA ILE A 255 5.97 -1.80 -19.96
C ILE A 255 6.56 -2.80 -18.96
N HIS A 256 7.13 -3.91 -19.44
CA HIS A 256 7.74 -4.90 -18.56
C HIS A 256 8.96 -4.35 -17.80
N LEU A 257 9.81 -3.59 -18.48
CA LEU A 257 10.98 -2.95 -17.86
C LEU A 257 10.57 -1.91 -16.81
N THR A 258 9.55 -1.09 -17.09
CA THR A 258 9.04 -0.13 -16.11
C THR A 258 8.41 -0.84 -14.91
N ILE A 259 7.66 -1.93 -15.11
CA ILE A 259 7.09 -2.72 -14.01
C ILE A 259 8.18 -3.22 -13.07
N ASN A 260 9.25 -3.79 -13.62
CA ASN A 260 10.39 -4.28 -12.84
C ASN A 260 11.13 -3.14 -12.12
N GLY A 261 11.37 -2.02 -12.81
CA GLY A 261 12.07 -0.87 -12.25
C GLY A 261 11.30 -0.20 -11.11
N ILE A 262 9.98 0.00 -11.27
CA ILE A 262 9.10 0.56 -10.24
C ILE A 262 9.06 -0.37 -9.02
N ALA A 263 8.91 -1.69 -9.24
CA ALA A 263 8.89 -2.68 -8.17
C ALA A 263 10.20 -2.67 -7.35
N ALA A 264 11.34 -2.64 -8.04
CA ALA A 264 12.65 -2.60 -7.40
C ALA A 264 12.87 -1.32 -6.58
N GLY A 265 12.37 -0.18 -7.06
CA GLY A 265 12.46 1.10 -6.35
C GLY A 265 11.59 1.16 -5.09
N LEU A 266 10.34 0.70 -5.19
CA LEU A 266 9.34 0.73 -4.11
C LEU A 266 9.62 -0.28 -3.00
N ARG A 267 10.19 -1.44 -3.33
CA ARG A 267 10.38 -2.58 -2.41
C ARG A 267 9.04 -3.00 -1.77
N ASN A 268 9.02 -3.23 -0.45
CA ASN A 268 7.83 -3.63 0.29
C ASN A 268 6.77 -2.50 0.27
N THR A 269 5.52 -2.83 -0.03
CA THR A 269 4.45 -1.82 -0.22
C THR A 269 3.13 -2.17 0.46
N GLY A 270 3.04 -3.34 1.08
CA GLY A 270 1.89 -3.84 1.83
C GLY A 270 2.13 -5.25 2.31
#